data_AF-A0A517P1R1-F1
#
_entry.id   AF-A0A517P1R1-F1
#
_cell.length_a   1.000
_cell.length_b   1.000
_cell.length_c   1.000
_cell.angle_alpha   90.00
_cell.angle_beta   90.00
_cell.angle_gamma   90.00
#
_symmetry.space_group_name_H-M   'P 1'
#
loop_
_entity.id
_entity.type
_entity.pdbx_description
1 polymer ?
#
loop_
_entity_poly.entity_id
_entity_poly.type
_entity_poly.pdbx_seq_one_letter_code
_entity_poly.pdbx_strand_id
1 'polypeptide(L)'
;MQPEFWSRLVHTFGPIVYRWCRSSGVSESDSPDVVQEVFASVARGISDFQRQKESGSFRSWLATITRNRVRDYFRRQARQQSAAGGTEAFQFLQQQADVIDESICGDSIDSPLVRRVLKSVRVEFEETTWRAFWLTTIESQSPSLVADSTGLSVASVYQAKSRILRRLRQAMAELPT
;
A
#
# COMPACT_ATOMS: atom_id res chain seq x y z
N MET A 1 -12.50 10.13 -12.03
CA MET A 1 -12.22 8.91 -11.24
C MET A 1 -13.49 8.57 -10.48
N GLN A 2 -14.04 7.36 -10.61
CA GLN A 2 -15.28 6.96 -9.92
C GLN A 2 -15.04 6.96 -8.39
N PRO A 3 -15.83 7.67 -7.56
CA PRO A 3 -15.62 7.79 -6.10
C PRO A 3 -15.45 6.45 -5.38
N GLU A 4 -16.16 5.42 -5.86
CA GLU A 4 -16.14 4.05 -5.37
C GLU A 4 -14.77 3.36 -5.47
N PHE A 5 -13.99 3.68 -6.51
CA PHE A 5 -12.67 3.09 -6.71
C PHE A 5 -11.66 3.61 -5.68
N TRP A 6 -11.74 4.91 -5.37
CA TRP A 6 -10.85 5.56 -4.42
C TRP A 6 -11.04 5.02 -3.00
N SER A 7 -12.29 4.92 -2.55
CA SER A 7 -12.64 4.34 -1.25
C SER A 7 -12.09 2.91 -1.11
N ARG A 8 -12.28 2.07 -2.14
CA ARG A 8 -11.73 0.69 -2.13
C ARG A 8 -10.22 0.66 -2.05
N LEU A 9 -9.52 1.54 -2.77
CA LEU A 9 -8.07 1.61 -2.77
C LEU A 9 -7.54 1.97 -1.38
N VAL A 10 -8.03 3.07 -0.79
CA VAL A 10 -7.65 3.52 0.56
C VAL A 10 -7.93 2.44 1.59
N HIS A 11 -9.10 1.81 1.53
CA HIS A 11 -9.43 0.73 2.47
C HIS A 11 -8.56 -0.52 2.33
N THR A 12 -8.06 -0.81 1.14
CA THR A 12 -7.25 -2.01 0.88
C THR A 12 -5.81 -1.81 1.31
N PHE A 13 -5.24 -0.68 0.91
CA PHE A 13 -3.82 -0.39 1.09
C PHE A 13 -3.56 0.43 2.35
N GLY A 14 -4.57 1.06 2.93
CA GLY A 14 -4.49 1.85 4.15
C GLY A 14 -3.77 1.15 5.30
N PRO A 15 -4.20 -0.06 5.68
CA PRO A 15 -3.53 -0.83 6.74
C PRO A 15 -2.07 -1.19 6.40
N ILE A 16 -1.75 -1.37 5.12
CA ILE A 16 -0.39 -1.69 4.66
C ILE A 16 0.50 -0.46 4.80
N VAL A 17 0.03 0.69 4.29
CA VAL A 17 0.73 1.97 4.39
C VAL A 17 0.92 2.37 5.86
N TYR A 18 -0.11 2.17 6.69
CA TYR A 18 -0.04 2.41 8.13
C TYR A 18 1.05 1.55 8.79
N ARG A 19 1.08 0.25 8.47
CA ARG A 19 2.11 -0.65 8.99
C ARG A 19 3.51 -0.23 8.54
N TRP A 20 3.69 0.15 7.28
CA TRP A 20 4.96 0.69 6.80
C TRP A 20 5.37 1.93 7.59
N CYS A 21 4.46 2.88 7.83
CA CYS A 21 4.76 4.05 8.66
C CYS A 21 5.24 3.64 10.06
N ARG A 22 4.54 2.71 10.72
CA ARG A 22 4.90 2.21 12.05
C ARG A 22 6.25 1.48 12.06
N SER A 23 6.48 0.60 11.10
CA SER A 23 7.74 -0.15 10.96
C SER A 23 8.93 0.75 10.64
N SER A 24 8.69 1.90 9.99
CA SER A 24 9.71 2.92 9.73
C SER A 24 9.93 3.88 10.88
N GLY A 25 9.30 3.68 12.04
CA GLY A 25 9.49 4.50 13.24
C GLY A 25 8.58 5.74 13.35
N VAL A 26 7.60 5.92 12.45
CA VAL A 26 6.58 6.98 12.62
C VAL A 26 5.75 6.66 13.86
N SER A 27 5.51 7.67 14.71
CA SER A 27 4.73 7.51 15.94
C SER A 27 3.29 7.05 15.66
N GLU A 28 2.64 6.45 16.65
CA GLU A 28 1.26 5.99 16.50
C GLU A 28 0.29 7.14 16.23
N SER A 29 0.52 8.29 16.89
CA SER A 29 -0.28 9.50 16.72
C SER A 29 -0.14 10.10 15.33
N ASP A 30 1.04 10.04 14.73
CA ASP A 30 1.33 10.73 13.46
C ASP A 30 1.14 9.79 12.25
N SER A 31 1.08 8.48 12.48
CA SER A 31 0.89 7.49 11.41
C SER A 31 -0.38 7.70 10.57
N PRO A 32 -1.56 8.02 11.16
CA PRO A 32 -2.76 8.33 10.38
C PRO A 32 -2.58 9.53 9.44
N ASP A 33 -1.84 10.56 9.87
CA ASP A 33 -1.61 11.76 9.07
C ASP A 33 -0.66 11.48 7.90
N VAL A 34 0.44 10.74 8.16
CA VAL A 34 1.36 10.32 7.09
C VAL A 34 0.63 9.42 6.08
N VAL A 35 -0.25 8.52 6.54
CA VAL A 35 -1.10 7.69 5.67
C VAL A 35 -2.00 8.56 4.79
N GLN A 36 -2.64 9.59 5.34
CA GLN A 36 -3.44 10.52 4.57
C GLN A 36 -2.62 11.25 3.51
N GLU A 37 -1.41 11.72 3.84
CA GLU A 37 -0.50 12.37 2.89
C GLU A 37 -0.06 11.43 1.74
N VAL A 38 0.14 10.14 2.05
CA VAL A 38 0.42 9.11 1.04
C VAL A 38 -0.75 8.98 0.08
N PHE A 39 -1.96 8.77 0.58
CA PHE A 39 -3.13 8.64 -0.30
C PHE A 39 -3.46 9.94 -1.04
N ALA A 40 -3.25 11.11 -0.44
CA ALA A 40 -3.36 12.37 -1.18
C ALA A 40 -2.38 12.44 -2.38
N SER A 41 -1.16 11.92 -2.20
CA SER A 41 -0.15 11.86 -3.26
C SER A 41 -0.48 10.82 -4.32
N VAL A 42 -1.01 9.66 -3.91
CA VAL A 42 -1.53 8.62 -4.83
C VAL A 42 -2.68 9.20 -5.66
N ALA A 43 -3.64 9.90 -5.07
CA ALA A 43 -4.78 10.49 -5.79
C ALA A 43 -4.33 11.45 -6.92
N ARG A 44 -3.25 12.20 -6.68
CA ARG A 44 -2.67 13.11 -7.67
C ARG A 44 -1.90 12.38 -8.76
N GLY A 45 -1.09 11.37 -8.40
CA GLY A 45 -0.17 10.70 -9.34
C GLY A 45 -0.77 9.49 -10.07
N ILE A 46 -1.93 8.97 -9.66
CA ILE A 46 -2.49 7.73 -10.20
C ILE A 46 -2.90 7.84 -11.67
N SER A 47 -3.29 9.03 -12.13
CA SER A 47 -3.63 9.27 -13.54
C SER A 47 -2.41 9.13 -14.45
N ASP A 48 -1.24 9.56 -13.98
CA ASP A 48 0.02 9.49 -14.73
C ASP A 48 0.62 8.09 -14.67
N PHE A 49 0.54 7.43 -13.50
CA PHE A 49 0.91 6.02 -13.35
C PHE A 49 0.12 5.12 -14.31
N GLN A 50 -1.18 5.38 -14.51
CA GLN A 50 -2.01 4.63 -15.46
C GLN A 50 -1.60 4.82 -16.92
N ARG A 51 -1.01 5.99 -17.27
CA ARG A 51 -0.55 6.30 -18.62
C ARG A 51 0.82 5.69 -18.94
N GLN A 52 1.69 5.53 -17.95
CA GLN A 52 3.08 5.08 -18.09
C GLN A 52 3.27 3.56 -17.93
N LYS A 53 2.24 2.77 -18.26
CA LYS A 53 2.01 1.37 -17.85
C LYS A 53 3.04 0.32 -18.31
N GLU A 54 4.20 0.72 -18.82
CA GLU A 54 5.18 -0.17 -19.46
C GLU A 54 6.23 -0.76 -18.51
N SER A 55 6.39 -0.32 -17.25
CA SER A 55 7.57 -0.77 -16.47
C SER A 55 7.49 -0.86 -14.92
N GLY A 56 6.32 -0.81 -14.27
CA GLY A 56 6.29 -0.92 -12.79
C GLY A 56 4.99 -1.41 -12.13
N SER A 57 5.13 -2.16 -11.03
CA SER A 57 3.98 -2.61 -10.23
C SER A 57 3.40 -1.46 -9.38
N PHE A 58 2.07 -1.45 -9.19
CA PHE A 58 1.40 -0.47 -8.32
C PHE A 58 1.96 -0.48 -6.89
N ARG A 59 2.41 -1.65 -6.42
CA ARG A 59 3.00 -1.84 -5.09
C ARG A 59 4.36 -1.16 -4.93
N SER A 60 5.23 -1.31 -5.92
CA SER A 60 6.54 -0.65 -5.94
C SER A 60 6.39 0.87 -6.04
N TRP A 61 5.38 1.33 -6.79
CA TRP A 61 5.02 2.75 -6.87
C TRP A 61 4.46 3.28 -5.55
N LEU A 62 3.53 2.56 -4.90
CA LEU A 62 2.97 2.91 -3.59
C LEU A 62 4.04 2.92 -2.50
N ALA A 63 4.94 1.93 -2.49
CA ALA A 63 6.08 1.88 -1.56
C ALA A 63 7.00 3.09 -1.75
N THR A 64 7.24 3.50 -3.01
CA THR A 64 8.01 4.71 -3.32
C THR A 64 7.34 5.98 -2.81
N ILE A 65 6.03 6.13 -3.02
CA ILE A 65 5.29 7.26 -2.45
C ILE A 65 5.37 7.25 -0.92
N THR A 66 5.21 6.08 -0.31
CA THR A 66 5.24 5.93 1.16
C THR A 66 6.61 6.30 1.73
N ARG A 67 7.72 5.78 1.17
CA ARG A 67 9.09 6.19 1.55
C ARG A 67 9.29 7.68 1.47
N ASN A 68 8.86 8.29 0.38
CA ASN A 68 9.02 9.73 0.19
C ASN A 68 8.24 10.53 1.25
N ARG A 69 7.00 10.12 1.59
CA ARG A 69 6.22 10.79 2.64
C ARG A 69 6.82 10.58 4.04
N VAL A 70 7.29 9.37 4.36
CA VAL A 70 7.93 9.08 5.66
C VAL A 70 9.25 9.84 5.80
N ARG A 71 10.08 9.90 4.75
CA ARG A 71 11.30 10.74 4.73
C ARG A 71 10.97 12.22 4.92
N ASP A 72 9.91 12.70 4.30
CA ASP A 72 9.45 14.10 4.47
C ASP A 72 8.94 14.36 5.90
N TYR A 73 8.27 13.39 6.54
CA TYR A 73 7.91 13.44 7.96
C TYR A 73 9.14 13.61 8.85
N PHE A 74 10.13 12.70 8.77
CA PHE A 74 11.33 12.80 9.60
C PHE A 74 12.16 14.06 9.30
N ARG A 75 12.18 14.52 8.04
CA ARG A 75 12.83 15.80 7.69
C ARG A 75 12.12 16.99 8.34
N ARG A 76 10.79 16.99 8.43
CA ARG A 76 10.03 18.02 9.17
C ARG A 76 10.33 17.97 10.66
N GLN A 77 10.33 16.77 11.25
CA GLN A 77 10.62 16.57 12.66
C GLN A 77 12.05 17.00 13.03
N ALA A 78 13.05 16.60 12.23
CA ALA A 78 14.44 16.99 12.43
C ALA A 78 14.60 18.51 12.37
N ARG A 79 13.97 19.19 11.40
CA ARG A 79 14.01 20.67 11.32
C ARG A 79 13.38 21.36 12.54
N GLN A 80 12.35 20.78 13.14
CA GLN A 80 11.76 21.30 14.37
C GLN A 80 12.68 21.12 15.59
N GLN A 81 13.49 20.05 15.60
CA GLN A 81 14.47 19.77 16.67
C GLN A 81 15.82 20.48 16.46
N SER A 82 16.23 20.75 15.22
CA SER A 82 17.50 21.41 14.85
C SER A 82 17.62 22.88 15.29
N ALA A 83 16.60 23.45 15.94
CA ALA A 83 16.76 24.73 16.65
C ALA A 83 17.82 24.67 17.77
N ALA A 84 18.34 23.48 18.13
CA ALA A 84 19.32 23.26 19.19
C ALA A 84 20.70 22.68 18.77
N GLY A 85 20.95 22.25 17.52
CA GLY A 85 22.26 21.71 17.11
C GLY A 85 22.25 20.88 15.81
N GLY A 86 23.15 21.18 14.86
CA GLY A 86 23.07 20.67 13.48
C GLY A 86 23.63 19.27 13.23
N THR A 87 24.58 18.78 14.04
CA THR A 87 25.29 17.51 13.80
C THR A 87 24.46 16.27 14.20
N GLU A 88 23.74 16.35 15.32
CA GLU A 88 22.89 15.25 15.82
C GLU A 88 21.68 15.01 14.91
N ALA A 89 21.09 16.09 14.37
CA ALA A 89 19.98 16.01 13.44
C ALA A 89 20.35 15.31 12.12
N PHE A 90 21.59 15.49 11.64
CA PHE A 90 22.08 14.82 10.43
C PHE A 90 22.26 13.31 10.64
N GLN A 91 22.86 12.90 11.77
CA GLN A 91 23.03 11.48 12.10
C GLN A 91 21.68 10.78 12.33
N PHE A 92 20.73 11.44 13.00
CA PHE A 92 19.37 10.94 13.16
C PHE A 92 18.70 10.71 11.80
N LEU A 93 18.78 11.67 10.87
CA LEU A 93 18.19 11.53 9.53
C LEU A 93 18.82 10.40 8.72
N GLN A 94 20.13 10.16 8.85
CA GLN A 94 20.82 9.09 8.14
C GLN A 94 20.38 7.70 8.66
N GLN A 95 20.35 7.51 9.98
CA GLN A 95 19.86 6.27 10.59
C GLN A 95 18.40 5.97 10.23
N GLN A 96 17.55 7.00 10.19
CA GLN A 96 16.16 6.84 9.78
C GLN A 96 16.02 6.50 8.30
N ALA A 97 16.89 7.03 7.42
CA ALA A 97 16.85 6.72 6.00
C ALA A 97 17.08 5.22 5.73
N ASP A 98 18.03 4.62 6.43
CA ASP A 98 18.32 3.18 6.32
C ASP A 98 17.13 2.34 6.82
N VAL A 99 16.56 2.69 7.98
CA VAL A 99 15.36 2.02 8.53
C VAL A 99 14.16 2.13 7.58
N ILE A 100 13.95 3.29 6.95
CA ILE A 100 12.86 3.50 5.98
C ILE A 100 13.02 2.60 4.75
N ASP A 101 14.24 2.50 4.22
CA ASP A 101 14.50 1.71 3.02
C ASP A 101 14.37 0.20 3.27
N GLU A 102 14.77 -0.27 4.45
CA GLU A 102 14.57 -1.65 4.88
C GLU A 102 13.11 -1.99 5.19
N SER A 103 12.37 -1.05 5.81
CA SER A 103 11.00 -1.30 6.27
C SER A 103 9.91 -1.10 5.21
N ILE A 104 10.19 -0.35 4.14
CA ILE A 104 9.22 -0.03 3.08
C ILE A 104 9.70 -0.55 1.72
N CYS A 105 9.38 -1.80 1.41
CA CYS A 105 9.62 -2.38 0.09
C CYS A 105 8.30 -2.79 -0.59
N GLY A 106 8.20 -2.61 -1.91
CA GLY A 106 7.04 -3.09 -2.69
C GLY A 106 6.83 -4.61 -2.55
N ASP A 107 7.93 -5.34 -2.34
CA ASP A 107 7.95 -6.78 -2.06
C ASP A 107 7.75 -7.10 -0.56
N SER A 108 7.96 -6.13 0.35
CA SER A 108 7.71 -6.26 1.82
C SER A 108 6.23 -6.30 2.22
N ILE A 109 5.30 -6.46 1.27
CA ILE A 109 3.96 -6.99 1.57
C ILE A 109 4.07 -8.40 2.22
N ASP A 110 5.27 -8.96 2.25
CA ASP A 110 5.75 -10.07 3.05
C ASP A 110 5.88 -9.84 4.58
N SER A 111 5.11 -8.95 5.18
CA SER A 111 4.91 -9.02 6.65
C SER A 111 4.35 -10.41 6.99
N PRO A 112 4.92 -11.18 7.94
CA PRO A 112 4.42 -12.52 8.30
C PRO A 112 2.93 -12.51 8.64
N LEU A 113 2.45 -11.41 9.22
CA LEU A 113 1.04 -11.18 9.54
C LEU A 113 0.21 -10.93 8.28
N VAL A 114 0.69 -10.10 7.35
CA VAL A 114 0.01 -9.83 6.07
C VAL A 114 -0.01 -11.08 5.18
N ARG A 115 1.08 -11.86 5.16
CA ARG A 115 1.12 -13.21 4.55
C ARG A 115 0.10 -14.14 5.20
N ARG A 116 -0.04 -14.11 6.53
CA ARG A 116 -1.01 -14.94 7.25
C ARG A 116 -2.45 -14.54 6.91
N VAL A 117 -2.74 -13.24 6.86
CA VAL A 117 -4.05 -12.71 6.46
C VAL A 117 -4.33 -13.01 4.99
N LEU A 118 -3.38 -12.77 4.07
CA LEU A 118 -3.54 -13.07 2.65
C LEU A 118 -3.72 -14.57 2.43
N LYS A 119 -2.97 -15.44 3.12
CA LYS A 119 -3.16 -16.89 3.06
C LYS A 119 -4.53 -17.31 3.61
N SER A 120 -4.95 -16.75 4.75
CA SER A 120 -6.26 -17.04 5.36
C SER A 120 -7.39 -16.61 4.44
N VAL A 121 -7.31 -15.42 3.84
CA VAL A 121 -8.35 -14.94 2.94
C VAL A 121 -8.30 -15.70 1.61
N ARG A 122 -7.12 -16.07 1.09
CA ARG A 122 -7.00 -16.85 -0.14
C ARG A 122 -7.76 -18.17 -0.06
N VAL A 123 -7.68 -18.90 1.06
CA VAL A 123 -8.35 -20.20 1.20
C VAL A 123 -9.88 -20.11 1.25
N GLU A 124 -10.44 -18.92 1.45
CA GLU A 124 -11.89 -18.68 1.48
C GLU A 124 -12.49 -18.41 0.09
N PHE A 125 -11.66 -18.25 -0.95
CA PHE A 125 -12.09 -17.99 -2.31
C PHE A 125 -11.60 -19.06 -3.27
N GLU A 126 -12.36 -19.26 -4.36
CA GLU A 126 -11.93 -20.11 -5.46
C GLU A 126 -10.65 -19.56 -6.10
N GLU A 127 -9.74 -20.46 -6.52
CA GLU A 127 -8.43 -20.08 -7.07
C GLU A 127 -8.55 -19.19 -8.32
N THR A 128 -9.58 -19.40 -9.15
CA THR A 128 -9.89 -18.56 -10.33
C THR A 128 -10.25 -17.12 -9.94
N THR A 129 -11.08 -16.97 -8.90
CA THR A 129 -11.51 -15.69 -8.33
C THR A 129 -10.32 -14.96 -7.67
N TRP A 130 -9.50 -15.69 -6.93
CA TRP A 130 -8.25 -15.16 -6.35
C TRP A 130 -7.27 -14.71 -7.42
N ARG A 131 -7.07 -15.52 -8.46
CA ARG A 131 -6.20 -15.21 -9.59
C ARG A 131 -6.69 -13.98 -10.36
N ALA A 132 -8.00 -13.87 -10.60
CA ALA A 132 -8.57 -12.68 -11.23
C ALA A 132 -8.35 -11.40 -10.41
N PHE A 133 -8.51 -11.48 -9.09
CA PHE A 133 -8.17 -10.39 -8.19
C PHE A 133 -6.68 -10.03 -8.25
N TRP A 134 -5.80 -11.04 -8.24
CA TRP A 134 -4.35 -10.84 -8.30
C TRP A 134 -3.92 -10.15 -9.60
N LEU A 135 -4.31 -10.71 -10.75
CA LEU A 135 -3.94 -10.17 -12.06
C LEU A 135 -4.46 -8.73 -12.25
N THR A 136 -5.67 -8.41 -11.77
CA THR A 136 -6.23 -7.06 -11.91
C THR A 136 -5.73 -6.04 -10.89
N THR A 137 -5.43 -6.45 -9.67
CA THR A 137 -5.12 -5.52 -8.57
C THR A 137 -3.62 -5.38 -8.37
N ILE A 138 -2.86 -6.45 -8.63
CA ILE A 138 -1.43 -6.51 -8.40
C ILE A 138 -0.68 -6.27 -9.70
N GLU A 139 -0.99 -7.09 -10.69
CA GLU A 139 -0.35 -7.02 -12.00
C GLU A 139 -1.00 -5.94 -12.89
N SER A 140 -2.07 -5.30 -12.40
CA SER A 140 -2.76 -4.19 -13.07
C SER A 140 -3.22 -4.52 -14.50
N GLN A 141 -3.43 -5.79 -14.80
CA GLN A 141 -3.93 -6.24 -16.11
C GLN A 141 -5.36 -5.76 -16.36
N SER A 142 -5.76 -5.63 -17.63
CA SER A 142 -7.11 -5.18 -17.94
C SER A 142 -8.13 -6.24 -17.52
N PRO A 143 -9.31 -5.85 -16.99
CA PRO A 143 -10.34 -6.81 -16.60
C PRO A 143 -10.83 -7.69 -17.75
N SER A 144 -10.74 -7.22 -19.00
CA SER A 144 -11.03 -8.01 -20.20
C SER A 144 -10.00 -9.10 -20.44
N LEU A 145 -8.70 -8.78 -20.41
CA LEU A 145 -7.63 -9.79 -20.56
C LEU A 145 -7.63 -10.80 -19.41
N VAL A 146 -7.96 -10.36 -18.20
CA VAL A 146 -8.10 -11.25 -17.05
C VAL A 146 -9.31 -12.16 -17.19
N ALA A 147 -10.45 -11.63 -17.66
CA ALA A 147 -11.63 -12.44 -17.96
C ALA A 147 -11.31 -13.56 -18.96
N ASP A 148 -10.65 -13.21 -20.07
CA ASP A 148 -10.26 -14.16 -21.12
C ASP A 148 -9.28 -15.23 -20.60
N SER A 149 -8.29 -14.85 -19.79
CA SER A 149 -7.29 -15.78 -19.25
C SER A 149 -7.78 -16.63 -18.06
N THR A 150 -8.81 -16.18 -17.33
CA THR A 150 -9.37 -16.91 -16.18
C THR A 150 -10.67 -17.64 -16.50
N GLY A 151 -11.22 -17.47 -17.71
CA GLY A 151 -12.52 -18.02 -18.11
C GLY A 151 -13.71 -17.36 -17.41
N LEU A 152 -13.50 -16.25 -16.73
CA LEU A 152 -14.53 -15.50 -16.00
C LEU A 152 -15.15 -14.43 -16.90
N SER A 153 -16.38 -14.00 -16.60
CA SER A 153 -16.91 -12.78 -17.20
C SER A 153 -16.20 -11.54 -16.62
N VAL A 154 -16.11 -10.46 -17.39
CA VAL A 154 -15.58 -9.18 -16.91
C VAL A 154 -16.31 -8.71 -15.64
N ALA A 155 -17.63 -8.93 -15.57
CA ALA A 155 -18.43 -8.63 -14.39
C ALA A 155 -18.00 -9.47 -13.18
N SER A 156 -17.72 -10.76 -13.38
CA SER A 156 -17.20 -11.67 -12.36
C SER A 156 -15.82 -11.23 -11.86
N VAL A 157 -14.95 -10.72 -12.73
CA VAL A 157 -13.64 -10.16 -12.34
C VAL A 157 -13.80 -8.94 -11.42
N TYR A 158 -14.72 -8.02 -11.73
CA TYR A 158 -15.03 -6.90 -10.84
C TYR A 158 -15.65 -7.36 -9.51
N GLN A 159 -16.49 -8.39 -9.54
CA GLN A 159 -17.14 -8.93 -8.36
C GLN A 159 -16.13 -9.65 -7.44
N ALA A 160 -15.23 -10.45 -8.02
CA ALA A 160 -14.10 -11.09 -7.36
C ALA A 160 -13.26 -10.05 -6.61
N LYS A 161 -12.86 -8.98 -7.31
CA LYS A 161 -12.12 -7.87 -6.72
C LYS A 161 -12.86 -7.26 -5.53
N SER A 162 -14.15 -6.92 -5.69
CA SER A 162 -14.93 -6.31 -4.60
C SER A 162 -15.02 -7.22 -3.35
N ARG A 163 -15.31 -8.51 -3.55
CA ARG A 163 -15.51 -9.48 -2.46
C ARG A 163 -14.22 -9.75 -1.70
N ILE A 164 -13.11 -9.98 -2.40
CA ILE A 164 -11.81 -10.24 -1.78
C ILE A 164 -11.32 -9.01 -1.02
N LEU A 165 -11.47 -7.81 -1.57
CA LEU A 165 -11.10 -6.57 -0.88
C LEU A 165 -11.90 -6.35 0.40
N ARG A 166 -13.22 -6.63 0.38
CA ARG A 166 -14.05 -6.53 1.58
C ARG A 166 -13.61 -7.52 2.66
N ARG A 167 -13.30 -8.77 2.28
CA ARG A 167 -12.87 -9.79 3.23
C ARG A 167 -11.49 -9.51 3.81
N LEU A 168 -10.54 -9.05 2.97
CA LEU A 168 -9.22 -8.60 3.44
C LEU A 168 -9.34 -7.50 4.50
N ARG A 169 -10.27 -6.55 4.32
CA ARG A 169 -10.53 -5.50 5.32
C ARG A 169 -11.02 -6.07 6.65
N GLN A 170 -11.98 -7.00 6.61
CA GLN A 170 -12.53 -7.63 7.82
C GLN A 170 -11.44 -8.43 8.56
N ALA A 171 -10.69 -9.25 7.82
CA ALA A 171 -9.61 -10.05 8.39
C ALA A 171 -8.51 -9.19 9.02
N MET A 172 -8.24 -8.00 8.47
CA MET A 172 -7.27 -7.06 9.04
C MET A 172 -7.79 -6.34 10.28
N ALA A 173 -9.11 -6.13 10.40
CA ALA A 173 -9.75 -5.52 11.57
C ALA A 173 -9.94 -6.50 12.75
N GLU A 174 -10.00 -7.80 12.45
CA GLU A 174 -10.11 -8.90 13.43
C GLU A 174 -8.77 -9.25 14.09
N LEU A 175 -7.66 -8.67 13.62
CA LEU A 175 -6.34 -8.92 14.20
C LEU A 175 -6.18 -8.20 15.55
N PRO A 176 -5.78 -8.91 16.62
CA PRO A 176 -5.40 -8.26 17.87
C PRO A 176 -4.14 -7.42 17.65
N THR A 177 -4.15 -6.22 18.24
CA THR A 177 -3.05 -5.26 18.29
C THR A 177 -1.82 -5.82 18.98
#